data_AF-A0A1Y2ANU8-F1
#
_entry.id   AF-A0A1Y2ANU8-F1
#
_cell.length_a   1.000
_cell.length_b   1.000
_cell.length_c   1.000
_cell.angle_alpha   90.00
_cell.angle_beta   90.00
_cell.angle_gamma   90.00
#
_symmetry.space_group_name_H-M   'P 1'
#
loop_
_entity.id
_entity.type
_entity.pdbx_description
1 polymer ?
#
loop_
_entity_poly.entity_id
_entity_poly.type
_entity_poly.pdbx_seq_one_letter_code
_entity_poly.pdbx_strand_id
1 'polypeptide(L)'
;MGQLEEMKKKEERNEKLMADITSENKRLTELLQLVLSEGESLKKKLTNYQKDKILENKSKNNVIKELQYDLAKVTKAHNDIIRVYEAKLAEFSIPVDDLGFKPLIMNGKTASNPAGLVAANP
;
A
#
# COMPACT_ATOMS: atom_id res chain seq x y z
N MET A 1 -37.74 -22.50 -68.12
CA MET A 1 -36.84 -23.33 -67.28
C MET A 1 -35.68 -22.53 -66.69
N GLY A 2 -34.99 -21.64 -67.43
CA GLY A 2 -33.75 -20.98 -66.95
C GLY A 2 -33.89 -20.02 -65.74
N GLN A 3 -34.89 -19.15 -65.68
CA GLN A 3 -35.02 -18.16 -64.59
C GLN A 3 -35.29 -18.80 -63.21
N LEU A 4 -36.06 -19.89 -63.16
CA LEU A 4 -36.39 -20.58 -61.91
C LEU A 4 -35.15 -21.27 -61.31
N GLU A 5 -34.32 -21.88 -62.16
CA GLU A 5 -33.03 -22.46 -61.78
C GLU A 5 -32.06 -21.40 -61.23
N GLU A 6 -32.01 -20.23 -61.88
CA GLU A 6 -31.19 -19.11 -61.45
C GLU A 6 -31.66 -18.54 -60.10
N MET A 7 -32.99 -18.46 -59.91
CA MET A 7 -33.59 -18.05 -58.64
C MET A 7 -33.28 -19.03 -57.52
N LYS A 8 -33.38 -20.35 -57.77
CA LYS A 8 -33.01 -21.40 -56.81
C LYS A 8 -31.54 -21.30 -56.38
N LYS A 9 -30.61 -21.16 -57.34
CA LYS A 9 -29.18 -20.98 -57.02
C LYS A 9 -28.90 -19.73 -56.21
N LYS A 10 -29.64 -18.65 -56.45
CA LYS A 10 -29.53 -17.41 -55.68
C LYS A 10 -30.07 -17.60 -54.26
N GLU A 11 -31.18 -18.31 -54.10
CA GLU A 11 -31.79 -18.63 -52.81
C GLU A 11 -30.86 -19.50 -51.96
N GLU A 12 -30.31 -20.60 -52.50
CA GLU A 12 -29.31 -21.43 -51.81
C GLU A 12 -28.06 -20.64 -51.40
N ARG A 13 -27.59 -19.74 -52.27
CA ARG A 13 -26.43 -18.89 -51.98
C ARG A 13 -26.74 -17.87 -50.88
N ASN A 14 -27.96 -17.33 -50.86
CA ASN A 14 -28.42 -16.43 -49.82
C ASN A 14 -28.58 -17.16 -48.48
N GLU A 15 -29.14 -18.37 -48.46
CA GLU A 15 -29.23 -19.20 -47.26
C GLU A 15 -27.86 -19.51 -46.68
N LYS A 16 -26.90 -19.90 -47.54
CA LYS A 16 -25.53 -20.15 -47.10
C LYS A 16 -24.89 -18.90 -46.49
N LEU A 17 -25.05 -17.74 -47.15
CA LEU A 17 -24.53 -16.48 -46.63
C LEU A 17 -25.17 -16.11 -45.28
N MET A 18 -26.49 -16.32 -45.13
CA MET A 18 -27.19 -16.09 -43.87
C MET A 18 -26.67 -17.02 -42.77
N ALA A 19 -26.44 -18.30 -43.07
CA ALA A 19 -25.88 -19.25 -42.12
C ALA A 19 -24.46 -18.85 -41.67
N ASP A 20 -23.61 -18.43 -42.61
CA ASP A 20 -22.24 -17.97 -42.33
C ASP A 20 -22.26 -16.71 -41.45
N ILE A 21 -23.13 -15.74 -41.76
CA ILE A 21 -23.31 -14.51 -40.96
C ILE A 21 -23.80 -14.84 -39.55
N THR A 22 -24.77 -15.75 -39.40
CA THR A 22 -25.28 -16.15 -38.09
C THR A 22 -24.19 -16.84 -37.26
N SER A 23 -23.42 -17.74 -37.87
CA SER A 23 -22.30 -18.41 -37.21
C SER A 23 -21.24 -17.41 -36.75
N GLU A 24 -20.88 -16.45 -37.61
CA GLU A 24 -19.87 -15.44 -37.29
C GLU A 24 -20.36 -14.47 -36.19
N ASN A 25 -21.62 -14.03 -36.24
CA ASN A 25 -22.21 -13.19 -35.18
C ASN A 25 -22.22 -13.90 -33.83
N LYS A 26 -22.48 -15.21 -33.80
CA LYS A 26 -22.40 -16.01 -32.58
C LYS A 26 -20.97 -16.04 -32.04
N ARG A 27 -19.99 -16.33 -32.91
CA ARG A 27 -18.57 -16.35 -32.55
C ARG A 27 -18.08 -15.01 -32.01
N LEU A 28 -18.45 -13.90 -32.66
CA LEU A 28 -18.09 -12.55 -32.22
C LEU A 28 -18.70 -12.23 -30.86
N THR A 29 -19.95 -12.64 -30.62
CA THR A 29 -20.64 -12.43 -29.34
C THR A 29 -19.95 -13.20 -28.20
N GLU A 30 -19.56 -14.45 -28.43
CA GLU A 30 -18.82 -15.27 -27.46
C GLU A 30 -17.45 -14.66 -27.14
N LEU A 31 -16.72 -14.18 -28.16
CA LEU A 31 -15.44 -13.50 -27.96
C LEU A 31 -15.59 -12.18 -27.20
N LEU A 32 -16.63 -11.40 -27.48
CA LEU A 32 -16.92 -10.17 -26.74
C LEU A 32 -17.19 -10.46 -25.27
N GLN A 33 -18.00 -11.48 -24.96
CA GLN A 33 -18.25 -11.89 -23.57
C GLN A 33 -16.97 -12.33 -22.86
N LEU A 34 -16.11 -13.10 -23.54
CA LEU A 34 -14.82 -13.51 -22.99
C LEU A 34 -13.97 -12.30 -22.63
N VAL A 35 -13.75 -11.38 -23.57
CA VAL A 35 -12.93 -10.18 -23.38
C VAL A 35 -13.49 -9.28 -22.27
N LEU A 36 -14.81 -9.13 -22.18
CA LEU A 36 -15.44 -8.38 -21.09
C LEU A 36 -15.16 -9.02 -19.72
N SER A 37 -15.31 -10.34 -19.61
CA SER A 37 -15.04 -11.06 -18.36
C SER A 37 -13.57 -10.98 -17.93
N GLU A 38 -12.64 -11.03 -18.89
CA GLU A 38 -11.21 -10.83 -18.65
C GLU A 38 -10.92 -9.41 -18.17
N GLY A 39 -11.55 -8.41 -18.78
CA GLY A 39 -11.46 -7.01 -18.36
C GLY A 39 -11.93 -6.79 -16.91
N GLU A 40 -13.05 -7.40 -16.51
CA GLU A 40 -13.53 -7.36 -15.14
C GLU A 40 -12.57 -8.03 -14.15
N SER A 41 -12.03 -9.20 -14.53
CA SER A 41 -11.05 -9.93 -13.73
C SER A 41 -9.77 -9.13 -13.52
N LEU A 42 -9.24 -8.49 -14.58
CA LEU A 42 -8.07 -7.63 -14.52
C LEU A 42 -8.32 -6.40 -13.65
N LYS A 43 -9.48 -5.75 -13.78
CA LYS A 43 -9.87 -4.62 -12.95
C LYS A 43 -9.90 -5.02 -11.46
N LYS A 44 -10.47 -6.19 -11.14
CA LYS A 44 -10.50 -6.73 -9.77
C LYS A 44 -9.10 -7.00 -9.24
N LYS A 45 -8.22 -7.62 -10.02
CA LYS A 45 -6.81 -7.86 -9.65
C LYS A 45 -6.07 -6.55 -9.37
N LEU A 46 -6.25 -5.53 -10.22
CA LEU A 46 -5.64 -4.22 -10.04
C LEU A 46 -6.11 -3.55 -8.75
N THR A 47 -7.41 -3.55 -8.48
CA THR A 47 -7.95 -2.99 -7.23
C THR A 47 -7.41 -3.71 -5.99
N ASN A 48 -7.31 -5.04 -6.03
CA ASN A 48 -6.75 -5.80 -4.91
C ASN A 48 -5.26 -5.47 -4.70
N TYR A 49 -4.48 -5.45 -5.78
CA TYR A 49 -3.07 -5.08 -5.71
C TYR A 49 -2.85 -3.69 -5.11
N GLN A 50 -3.68 -2.71 -5.51
CA GLN A 50 -3.62 -1.35 -4.94
C GLN A 50 -3.95 -1.33 -3.45
N LYS A 51 -4.96 -2.09 -3.01
CA LYS A 51 -5.31 -2.23 -1.59
C LYS A 51 -4.16 -2.84 -0.79
N ASP A 52 -3.57 -3.93 -1.29
CA ASP A 52 -2.46 -4.61 -0.63
C ASP A 52 -1.26 -3.68 -0.49
N LYS A 53 -0.95 -2.88 -1.52
CA LYS A 53 0.11 -1.87 -1.45
C LYS A 53 -0.15 -0.78 -0.43
N ILE A 54 -1.39 -0.34 -0.27
CA ILE A 54 -1.75 0.65 0.76
C ILE A 54 -1.60 0.04 2.16
N LEU A 55 -2.05 -1.21 2.36
CA LEU A 55 -1.92 -1.91 3.63
C LEU A 55 -0.45 -2.16 4.01
N GLU A 56 0.37 -2.57 3.04
CA GLU A 56 1.82 -2.75 3.21
C GLU A 56 2.49 -1.44 3.66
N ASN A 57 2.20 -0.32 2.98
CA ASN A 57 2.73 0.99 3.36
C ASN A 57 2.25 1.43 4.75
N LYS A 58 0.97 1.19 5.08
CA LYS A 58 0.42 1.51 6.40
C LYS A 58 1.13 0.73 7.49
N SER A 59 1.39 -0.57 7.27
CA SER A 59 2.13 -1.42 8.20
C SER A 59 3.56 -0.89 8.43
N LYS A 60 4.29 -0.59 7.35
CA LYS A 60 5.65 -0.01 7.44
C LYS A 60 5.66 1.31 8.22
N ASN A 61 4.69 2.20 7.95
CA ASN A 61 4.57 3.46 8.67
C ASN A 61 4.28 3.28 10.16
N ASN A 62 3.51 2.26 10.53
CA ASN A 62 3.27 1.94 11.94
C ASN A 62 4.56 1.47 12.62
N VAL A 63 5.33 0.58 12.00
CA VAL A 63 6.63 0.12 12.52
C VAL A 63 7.59 1.29 12.71
N ILE A 64 7.65 2.23 11.76
CA ILE A 64 8.47 3.44 11.91
C ILE A 64 8.06 4.25 13.15
N LYS A 65 6.76 4.44 13.38
CA LYS A 65 6.26 5.17 14.56
C LYS A 65 6.60 4.46 15.86
N GLU A 66 6.47 3.14 15.91
CA GLU A 66 6.83 2.33 17.08
C GLU A 66 8.33 2.43 17.39
N LEU A 67 9.19 2.28 16.38
CA LEU A 67 10.64 2.41 16.56
C LEU A 67 11.06 3.82 17.01
N GLN A 68 10.40 4.87 16.51
CA GLN A 68 10.62 6.24 16.96
C GLN A 68 10.21 6.43 18.43
N TYR A 69 9.09 5.82 18.83
CA TYR A 69 8.62 5.85 20.22
C TYR A 69 9.60 5.13 21.16
N ASP A 70 10.04 3.93 20.80
CA ASP A 70 11.00 3.16 21.58
C ASP A 70 12.34 3.88 21.71
N LEU A 71 12.82 4.50 20.61
CA LEU A 71 14.02 5.31 20.64
C LEU A 71 13.87 6.50 21.60
N ALA A 72 12.73 7.19 21.58
CA ALA A 72 12.47 8.30 22.50
C ALA A 72 12.44 7.83 23.97
N LYS A 73 11.82 6.68 24.24
CA LYS A 73 11.76 6.07 25.57
C LYS A 73 13.15 5.71 26.09
N VAL A 74 13.97 5.05 25.28
CA VAL A 74 15.35 4.67 25.65
C VAL A 74 16.22 5.91 25.83
N THR A 75 16.09 6.91 24.96
CA THR A 75 16.81 8.19 25.07
C THR A 75 16.49 8.89 26.40
N LYS A 76 15.21 8.92 26.79
CA LYS A 76 14.80 9.50 28.08
C LYS A 76 15.40 8.72 29.25
N ALA A 77 15.28 7.39 29.24
CA ALA A 77 15.83 6.55 30.31
C ALA A 77 17.35 6.71 30.44
N HIS A 78 18.08 6.77 29.32
CA HIS A 78 19.51 7.04 29.28
C HIS A 78 19.86 8.38 29.94
N ASN A 79 19.16 9.46 29.56
CA ASN A 79 19.39 10.78 30.14
C ASN A 79 19.03 10.84 31.63
N ASP A 80 17.96 10.15 32.06
CA ASP A 80 17.57 10.08 33.47
C ASP A 80 18.61 9.32 34.30
N ILE A 81 19.17 8.22 33.78
CA ILE A 81 20.24 7.44 34.42
C ILE A 81 21.49 8.30 34.60
N ILE A 82 21.89 9.09 33.60
CA ILE A 82 23.04 10.01 33.72
C ILE A 82 22.84 10.95 34.91
N ARG A 83 21.67 11.59 35.00
CA ARG A 83 21.35 12.52 36.10
C ARG A 83 21.41 11.85 37.47
N VAL A 84 20.89 10.62 37.58
CA VAL A 84 20.94 9.85 38.83
C VAL A 84 22.37 9.52 39.22
N TYR A 85 23.21 9.11 38.27
CA TYR A 85 24.62 8.85 38.54
C TYR A 85 25.38 10.11 38.96
N GLU A 86 25.17 11.23 38.27
CA GLU A 86 25.77 12.52 38.64
C GLU A 86 25.38 12.94 40.07
N ALA A 87 24.10 12.81 40.42
CA ALA A 87 23.63 13.10 41.77
C ALA A 87 24.28 12.19 42.83
N LYS A 88 24.46 10.90 42.51
CA LYS A 88 25.09 9.95 43.45
C LYS A 88 26.57 10.20 43.63
N LEU A 89 27.30 10.58 42.58
CA LEU A 89 28.71 10.97 42.69
C LEU A 89 28.88 12.23 43.52
N ALA A 90 28.01 13.22 43.34
CA ALA A 90 28.00 14.42 44.16
C ALA A 90 27.79 14.12 45.65
N GLU A 91 26.92 13.16 45.99
CA GLU A 91 26.70 12.69 47.38
C GLU A 91 27.98 12.14 48.02
N PHE A 92 28.82 11.45 47.26
CA PHE A 92 30.13 10.95 47.71
C PHE A 92 31.26 11.99 47.62
N SER A 93 30.94 13.26 47.33
CA SER A 93 31.94 14.32 47.11
C SER A 93 32.93 14.00 45.99
N ILE A 94 32.47 13.28 44.95
CA ILE A 94 33.25 13.00 43.73
C ILE A 94 32.76 13.95 42.63
N PRO A 95 33.53 15.00 42.27
CA PRO A 95 33.18 15.89 41.18
C PRO A 95 33.12 15.14 39.85
N VAL A 96 32.07 15.38 39.06
CA VAL A 96 31.93 14.78 37.73
C VAL A 96 33.04 15.22 36.76
N ASP A 97 33.68 16.37 37.01
CA ASP A 97 34.84 16.84 36.26
C ASP A 97 36.10 15.99 36.49
N ASP A 98 36.19 15.29 37.63
CA ASP A 98 37.33 14.43 37.99
C ASP A 98 37.28 13.06 37.29
N LEU A 99 36.17 12.74 36.61
CA LEU A 99 35.98 11.46 35.91
C LEU A 99 36.78 11.36 34.60
N GLY A 100 37.25 12.48 34.05
CA GLY A 100 38.00 12.52 32.79
C GLY A 100 37.16 12.25 31.53
N PHE A 101 35.83 12.11 31.65
CA PHE A 101 34.91 12.01 30.53
C PHE A 101 33.61 12.79 30.80
N LYS A 102 32.97 13.27 29.74
CA LYS A 102 31.65 13.94 29.83
C LYS A 102 30.59 13.01 29.25
N PRO A 103 29.57 12.62 30.02
CA PRO A 103 28.48 11.78 29.51
C PRO A 103 27.82 12.41 28.29
N LEU A 104 27.57 11.61 27.25
CA LEU A 104 26.84 12.08 26.09
C LEU A 104 25.35 12.15 26.43
N ILE A 105 24.82 13.37 26.51
CA ILE A 105 23.38 13.62 26.57
C ILE A 105 22.82 13.47 25.16
N MET A 106 21.88 12.55 25.01
CA MET A 106 21.29 12.28 23.71
C MET A 106 20.08 13.20 23.50
N ASN A 107 20.21 14.14 22.57
CA ASN A 107 19.14 15.04 22.16
C ASN A 107 18.31 14.34 21.09
N GLY A 108 17.14 13.82 21.46
CA GLY A 108 16.22 13.22 20.51
C GLY A 108 15.80 14.23 19.44
N LYS A 109 16.11 13.98 18.16
CA LYS A 109 15.54 14.75 17.04
C LYS A 109 14.04 14.48 16.81
N THR A 110 13.40 13.68 17.65
CA THR A 110 11.98 13.39 17.57
C THR A 110 11.25 14.14 18.67
N ALA A 111 10.60 15.24 18.25
CA ALA A 111 9.73 16.13 19.02
C ALA A 111 10.41 17.08 20.01
N SER A 112 10.69 18.29 19.53
CA SER A 112 10.73 19.53 20.31
C SER A 112 9.36 19.92 20.90
N ASN A 113 8.41 19.00 21.05
CA ASN A 113 7.07 19.31 21.52
C ASN A 113 6.85 18.55 22.83
N PRO A 114 6.62 19.24 23.95
CA PRO A 114 6.27 18.59 25.20
C PRO A 114 4.94 17.85 25.01
N ALA A 115 4.82 16.70 25.66
CA ALA A 115 3.62 15.88 25.69
C ALA A 115 2.38 16.74 26.03
N GLY A 116 1.42 16.80 25.11
CA GLY A 116 0.10 17.37 25.38
C GLY A 116 -0.39 18.30 24.28
N LEU A 117 -1.17 17.76 23.34
CA LEU A 117 -2.34 18.41 22.75
C LEU A 117 -3.05 17.42 21.82
N VAL A 118 -3.94 16.65 22.45
CA VAL A 118 -5.13 16.11 21.78
C VAL A 118 -6.10 17.29 21.71
N ALA A 119 -6.13 18.04 20.61
CA ALA A 119 -7.18 19.04 20.38
C ALA A 119 -7.38 19.34 18.89
N ALA A 120 -8.57 18.99 18.42
CA ALA A 120 -9.37 19.63 17.38
C ALA A 120 -8.77 19.75 15.97
N ASN A 121 -9.19 18.82 15.12
CA ASN A 121 -9.44 19.07 13.69
C ASN A 121 -10.81 19.76 13.54
N PRO A 122 -10.95 20.75 12.65
CA PRO A 122 -12.04 20.75 11.68
C PRO A 122 -11.56 20.13 10.36
#